data_AF-A0A2G8KK95-F1
#
_entry.id   AF-A0A2G8KK95-F1
#
_cell.length_a   1.000
_cell.length_b   1.000
_cell.length_c   1.000
_cell.angle_alpha   90.00
_cell.angle_beta   90.00
_cell.angle_gamma   90.00
#
_symmetry.space_group_name_H-M   'P 1'
#
loop_
_entity.id
_entity.type
_entity.pdbx_description
1 polymer ?
#
loop_
_entity_poly.entity_id
_entity_poly.type
_entity_poly.pdbx_seq_one_letter_code
_entity_poly.pdbx_strand_id
1 'polypeptide(L)'
;DTTGIPEALSRASTFLEQQLNRIQRDPFALAICTYALTLGGSPFAGSFRSTLDSLAISTGTGLVHWTDNTDEFGSVVQPPPIDFLRPYIYEPPTTEVEMSAYALLAYLAAGDIDDAVPIVRWLISQQGSRGGWGSTQDTVVAIQALAEFASGLTAPPASPLNFVTVTLTDPQFPLFRESIIINQENAQVLQQLEIPSMSGLVEITGNGIGVLVMSLAVYYHVDEVTQEPPFVFNVDVRDITTKEIEMIACGQYTGDRDATSMAIMELEIPSGFSVSKEKLAKMFEEADDLIRNFELDGRKLIVYFDEIPKDREVCVTCGAVRTSNVGNVQMNHGKLSDYYQPADNVVASYASTQAQTSGICQLCPECDCSTASEHPLEHDPLSSCLSISLIILLIFPLCIPMSYFVIINIIIIIIIIIIIIIIIIIIIIIIIIIIIITSSSSSSSSSSSSSSSSSSSSSSSSSPSPSPPSPSPSPPLPPSSPSPPSSPSPPSSSSI
;
A
#
# COMPACT_ATOMS: atom_id res chain seq x y z
N ASP A 1 -32.05 23.03 1.53
CA ASP A 1 -33.42 22.53 1.65
C ASP A 1 -33.39 21.06 1.23
N THR A 2 -33.72 20.13 2.13
CA THR A 2 -33.56 18.68 1.92
C THR A 2 -34.89 17.96 1.66
N THR A 3 -35.98 18.71 1.56
CA THR A 3 -37.36 18.21 1.51
C THR A 3 -37.66 17.27 0.33
N GLY A 4 -36.95 17.41 -0.80
CA GLY A 4 -37.11 16.53 -1.98
C GLY A 4 -36.24 15.26 -2.00
N ILE A 5 -35.31 15.08 -1.06
CA ILE A 5 -34.37 13.94 -1.07
C ILE A 5 -35.08 12.58 -0.93
N PRO A 6 -36.04 12.37 0.00
CA PRO A 6 -36.71 11.07 0.13
C PRO A 6 -37.51 10.67 -1.12
N GLU A 7 -38.13 11.64 -1.81
CA GLU A 7 -38.85 11.38 -3.06
C GLU A 7 -37.86 11.02 -4.19
N ALA A 8 -36.72 11.71 -4.28
CA ALA A 8 -35.67 11.39 -5.23
C ALA A 8 -35.09 9.97 -5.00
N LEU A 9 -34.83 9.59 -3.75
CA LEU A 9 -34.37 8.24 -3.38
C LEU A 9 -35.40 7.17 -3.74
N SER A 10 -36.69 7.40 -3.47
CA SER A 10 -37.75 6.46 -3.85
C SER A 10 -37.82 6.27 -5.37
N ARG A 11 -37.78 7.36 -6.16
CA ARG A 11 -37.76 7.27 -7.63
C ARG A 11 -36.50 6.57 -8.15
N ALA A 12 -35.35 6.77 -7.51
CA ALA A 12 -34.10 6.08 -7.86
C ALA A 12 -34.18 4.57 -7.58
N SER A 13 -34.67 4.15 -6.40
CA SER A 13 -34.86 2.72 -6.08
C SER A 13 -35.77 2.05 -7.10
N THR A 14 -36.94 2.64 -7.39
CA THR A 14 -37.88 2.09 -8.37
C THR A 14 -37.31 2.03 -9.80
N PHE A 15 -36.41 2.94 -10.16
CA PHE A 15 -35.69 2.86 -11.44
C PHE A 15 -34.71 1.69 -11.47
N LEU A 16 -33.88 1.54 -10.42
CA LEU A 16 -32.91 0.45 -10.30
C LEU A 16 -33.58 -0.92 -10.30
N GLU A 17 -34.66 -1.09 -9.52
CA GLU A 17 -35.47 -2.31 -9.42
C GLU A 17 -35.94 -2.83 -10.80
N GLN A 18 -36.15 -1.95 -11.77
CA GLN A 18 -36.57 -2.30 -13.14
C GLN A 18 -35.41 -2.70 -14.06
N GLN A 19 -34.14 -2.44 -13.70
CA GLN A 19 -32.99 -2.69 -14.57
C GLN A 19 -32.45 -4.13 -14.54
N LEU A 20 -32.91 -5.00 -13.61
CA LEU A 20 -32.30 -6.33 -13.40
C LEU A 20 -32.09 -7.13 -14.70
N ASN A 21 -33.14 -7.26 -15.52
CA ASN A 21 -33.08 -7.99 -16.80
C ASN A 21 -32.08 -7.40 -17.81
N ARG A 22 -31.77 -6.11 -17.70
CA ARG A 22 -30.82 -5.40 -18.58
C ARG A 22 -29.37 -5.61 -18.12
N ILE A 23 -29.13 -5.59 -16.81
CA ILE A 23 -27.78 -5.66 -16.22
C ILE A 23 -27.39 -7.07 -15.76
N GLN A 24 -28.24 -8.09 -15.91
CA GLN A 24 -28.02 -9.48 -15.46
C GLN A 24 -26.72 -10.17 -15.97
N ARG A 25 -25.97 -9.55 -16.89
CA ARG A 25 -24.66 -10.03 -17.41
C ARG A 25 -23.50 -9.07 -17.11
N ASP A 26 -23.78 -7.97 -16.42
CA ASP A 26 -22.83 -6.92 -16.08
C ASP A 26 -22.57 -7.01 -14.56
N PRO A 27 -21.52 -7.72 -14.11
CA PRO A 27 -21.25 -7.91 -12.69
C PRO A 27 -20.90 -6.60 -11.98
N PHE A 28 -20.30 -5.62 -12.68
CA PHE A 28 -19.97 -4.31 -12.15
C PHE A 28 -21.25 -3.51 -11.81
N ALA A 29 -22.17 -3.38 -12.77
CA ALA A 29 -23.46 -2.73 -12.54
C ALA A 29 -24.32 -3.49 -11.51
N LEU A 30 -24.31 -4.83 -11.53
CA LEU A 30 -25.01 -5.64 -10.54
C LEU A 30 -24.48 -5.42 -9.12
N ALA A 31 -23.16 -5.36 -8.91
CA ALA A 31 -22.57 -5.16 -7.59
C ALA A 31 -23.00 -3.81 -6.99
N ILE A 32 -22.88 -2.73 -7.76
CA ILE A 32 -23.31 -1.37 -7.35
C ILE A 32 -24.82 -1.32 -7.08
N CYS A 33 -25.63 -1.86 -7.98
CA CYS A 33 -27.10 -1.86 -7.81
C CYS A 33 -27.52 -2.70 -6.59
N THR A 34 -26.88 -3.85 -6.36
CA THR A 34 -27.17 -4.70 -5.19
C THR A 34 -26.85 -3.96 -3.91
N TYR A 35 -25.67 -3.35 -3.79
CA TYR A 35 -25.30 -2.57 -2.60
C TYR A 35 -26.26 -1.41 -2.33
N ALA A 36 -26.59 -0.62 -3.36
CA ALA A 36 -27.53 0.50 -3.25
C ALA A 36 -28.95 0.06 -2.84
N LEU A 37 -29.46 -1.03 -3.40
CA LEU A 37 -30.79 -1.57 -3.08
C LEU A 37 -30.83 -2.19 -1.67
N THR A 38 -29.76 -2.86 -1.23
CA THR A 38 -29.63 -3.39 0.14
C THR A 38 -29.62 -2.26 1.17
N LEU A 39 -28.81 -1.21 0.95
CA LEU A 39 -28.82 0.00 1.80
C LEU A 39 -30.18 0.71 1.83
N GLY A 40 -30.88 0.74 0.68
CA GLY A 40 -32.22 1.29 0.56
C GLY A 40 -33.33 0.44 1.19
N GLY A 41 -33.02 -0.79 1.64
CA GLY A 41 -34.02 -1.73 2.16
C GLY A 41 -35.03 -2.22 1.12
N SER A 42 -34.67 -2.22 -0.17
CA SER A 42 -35.57 -2.61 -1.25
C SER A 42 -35.88 -4.12 -1.18
N PRO A 43 -37.15 -4.55 -1.36
CA PRO A 43 -37.51 -5.97 -1.36
C PRO A 43 -36.90 -6.75 -2.54
N PHE A 44 -36.40 -6.06 -3.57
CA PHE A 44 -35.74 -6.70 -4.72
C PHE A 44 -34.25 -6.95 -4.51
N ALA A 45 -33.63 -6.41 -3.45
CA ALA A 45 -32.19 -6.55 -3.20
C ALA A 45 -31.71 -8.01 -3.22
N GLY A 46 -32.50 -8.94 -2.65
CA GLY A 46 -32.21 -10.37 -2.69
C GLY A 46 -32.20 -10.99 -4.09
N SER A 47 -33.01 -10.48 -5.02
CA SER A 47 -33.03 -10.96 -6.42
C SER A 47 -31.81 -10.47 -7.21
N PHE A 48 -31.42 -9.21 -7.00
CA PHE A 48 -30.15 -8.68 -7.53
C PHE A 48 -28.97 -9.48 -6.98
N ARG A 49 -28.99 -9.76 -5.68
CA ARG A 49 -27.96 -10.55 -5.01
C ARG A 49 -27.83 -11.96 -5.55
N SER A 50 -28.91 -12.74 -5.64
CA SER A 50 -28.83 -14.10 -6.22
C SER A 50 -28.34 -14.10 -7.68
N THR A 51 -28.55 -13.01 -8.41
CA THR A 51 -28.00 -12.84 -9.77
C THR A 51 -26.49 -12.56 -9.72
N LEU A 52 -26.04 -11.65 -8.84
CA LEU A 52 -24.62 -11.37 -8.59
C LEU A 52 -23.87 -12.64 -8.14
N ASP A 53 -24.44 -13.41 -7.20
CA ASP A 53 -23.86 -14.67 -6.71
C ASP A 53 -23.69 -15.72 -7.82
N SER A 54 -24.58 -15.71 -8.82
CA SER A 54 -24.49 -16.61 -9.99
C SER A 54 -23.34 -16.28 -10.94
N LEU A 55 -22.78 -15.07 -10.84
CA LEU A 55 -21.60 -14.60 -11.60
C LEU A 55 -20.29 -14.70 -10.77
N ALA A 56 -20.36 -15.16 -9.52
CA ALA A 56 -19.21 -15.19 -8.62
C ALA A 56 -18.20 -16.29 -9.01
N ILE A 57 -16.92 -15.92 -9.14
CA ILE A 57 -15.84 -16.82 -9.49
C ILE A 57 -15.17 -17.34 -8.22
N SER A 58 -15.34 -18.63 -7.96
CA SER A 58 -14.64 -19.35 -6.89
C SER A 58 -13.35 -19.97 -7.39
N THR A 59 -12.21 -19.42 -6.99
CA THR A 59 -10.88 -20.01 -7.26
C THR A 59 -10.70 -21.28 -6.43
N GLY A 60 -9.93 -22.26 -6.93
CA GLY A 60 -9.68 -23.54 -6.23
C GLY A 60 -9.03 -23.43 -4.83
N THR A 61 -8.57 -22.25 -4.44
CA THR A 61 -8.08 -21.88 -3.11
C THR A 61 -9.17 -21.41 -2.13
N GLY A 62 -10.44 -21.35 -2.56
CA GLY A 62 -11.56 -20.83 -1.78
C GLY A 62 -11.59 -19.30 -1.69
N LEU A 63 -11.11 -18.61 -2.73
CA LEU A 63 -11.22 -17.15 -2.91
C LEU A 63 -12.40 -16.85 -3.84
N VAL A 64 -13.12 -15.75 -3.60
CA VAL A 64 -14.29 -15.35 -4.40
C VAL A 64 -14.10 -13.93 -4.93
N HIS A 65 -14.41 -13.71 -6.21
CA HIS A 65 -14.33 -12.42 -6.90
C HIS A 65 -15.27 -12.38 -8.11
N TRP A 66 -15.35 -11.23 -8.76
CA TRP A 66 -16.09 -11.00 -10.00
C TRP A 66 -15.18 -10.37 -11.05
N THR A 67 -15.45 -10.67 -12.33
CA THR A 67 -14.75 -10.08 -13.48
C THR A 67 -15.72 -9.82 -14.63
N ASP A 68 -15.45 -8.78 -15.40
CA ASP A 68 -16.04 -8.48 -16.71
C ASP A 68 -15.23 -9.09 -17.87
N ASN A 69 -14.06 -9.68 -17.60
CA ASN A 69 -13.18 -10.28 -18.60
C ASN A 69 -13.73 -11.63 -19.12
N THR A 70 -14.61 -11.56 -20.11
CA THR A 70 -15.20 -12.71 -20.80
C THR A 70 -14.86 -12.73 -22.29
N ASP A 71 -14.64 -13.93 -22.84
CA ASP A 71 -14.42 -14.12 -24.28
C ASP A 71 -15.68 -13.85 -25.11
N GLU A 72 -15.55 -13.86 -26.45
CA GLU A 72 -16.69 -13.70 -27.38
C GLU A 72 -17.82 -14.73 -27.17
N PHE A 73 -17.57 -15.82 -26.45
CA PHE A 73 -18.52 -16.88 -26.12
C PHE A 73 -19.10 -16.76 -24.71
N GLY A 74 -18.70 -15.74 -23.93
CA GLY A 74 -19.15 -15.49 -22.56
C GLY A 74 -18.44 -16.32 -21.49
N SER A 75 -17.31 -16.95 -21.82
CA SER A 75 -16.46 -17.70 -20.88
C SER A 75 -15.48 -16.76 -20.20
N VAL A 76 -15.25 -16.90 -18.89
CA VAL A 76 -14.24 -16.12 -18.17
C VAL A 76 -12.85 -16.37 -18.77
N VAL A 77 -12.21 -15.32 -19.26
CA VAL A 77 -10.81 -15.37 -19.69
C VAL A 77 -9.96 -15.37 -18.43
N GLN A 78 -9.38 -16.52 -18.08
CA GLN A 78 -8.41 -16.53 -16.99
C GLN A 78 -7.19 -15.71 -17.42
N PRO A 79 -6.68 -14.79 -16.56
CA PRO A 79 -5.43 -14.12 -16.84
C PRO A 79 -4.34 -15.19 -17.07
N PRO A 80 -3.34 -14.92 -17.92
CA PRO A 80 -2.25 -15.86 -18.12
C PRO A 80 -1.66 -16.26 -16.77
N PRO A 81 -1.32 -17.55 -16.55
CA PRO A 81 -0.78 -18.00 -15.28
C PRO A 81 0.36 -17.07 -14.88
N ILE A 82 0.36 -16.58 -13.62
CA ILE A 82 1.42 -15.70 -13.12
C ILE A 82 2.74 -16.42 -13.36
N ASP A 83 3.47 -15.96 -14.39
CA ASP A 83 4.80 -16.44 -14.66
C ASP A 83 5.65 -15.94 -13.49
N PHE A 84 6.04 -16.84 -12.60
CA PHE A 84 6.90 -16.52 -11.46
C PHE A 84 8.23 -15.89 -11.89
N LEU A 85 8.57 -15.95 -13.19
CA LEU A 85 9.72 -15.28 -13.81
C LEU A 85 9.40 -13.87 -14.34
N ARG A 86 8.13 -13.43 -14.37
CA ARG A 86 7.67 -12.10 -14.82
C ARG A 86 6.64 -11.43 -13.90
N PRO A 87 6.90 -11.30 -12.58
CA PRO A 87 5.97 -10.65 -11.65
C PRO A 87 5.76 -9.13 -11.90
N TYR A 88 6.40 -8.52 -12.90
CA TYR A 88 6.26 -7.10 -13.24
C TYR A 88 5.03 -6.81 -14.11
N ILE A 89 4.33 -7.85 -14.55
CA ILE A 89 3.17 -7.77 -15.45
C ILE A 89 1.84 -7.80 -14.65
N TYR A 90 1.88 -8.20 -13.37
CA TYR A 90 0.69 -8.31 -12.54
C TYR A 90 0.40 -6.99 -11.80
N GLU A 91 -0.25 -6.06 -12.49
CA GLU A 91 -1.03 -5.03 -11.80
C GLU A 91 -2.38 -5.60 -11.34
N PRO A 92 -2.92 -5.18 -10.18
CA PRO A 92 -4.24 -5.60 -9.74
C PRO A 92 -5.30 -5.17 -10.77
N PRO A 93 -6.21 -6.07 -11.21
CA PRO A 93 -7.26 -5.72 -12.15
C PRO A 93 -8.27 -4.78 -11.48
N THR A 94 -8.10 -3.50 -11.71
CA THR A 94 -8.79 -2.39 -11.00
C THR A 94 -10.31 -2.50 -11.05
N THR A 95 -10.88 -2.78 -12.22
CA THR A 95 -12.33 -2.97 -12.41
C THR A 95 -12.86 -4.19 -11.63
N GLU A 96 -12.09 -5.29 -11.57
CA GLU A 96 -12.43 -6.48 -10.76
C GLU A 96 -12.38 -6.18 -9.26
N VAL A 97 -11.39 -5.40 -8.82
CA VAL A 97 -11.25 -4.94 -7.43
C VAL A 97 -12.44 -4.06 -7.03
N GLU A 98 -12.81 -3.08 -7.87
CA GLU A 98 -13.94 -2.19 -7.60
C GLU A 98 -15.28 -2.97 -7.54
N MET A 99 -15.58 -3.82 -8.52
CA MET A 99 -16.82 -4.62 -8.47
C MET A 99 -16.84 -5.62 -7.30
N SER A 100 -15.71 -6.25 -6.98
CA SER A 100 -15.61 -7.18 -5.86
C SER A 100 -15.70 -6.47 -4.50
N ALA A 101 -15.25 -5.22 -4.41
CA ALA A 101 -15.41 -4.38 -3.23
C ALA A 101 -16.87 -3.91 -3.06
N TYR A 102 -17.57 -3.55 -4.14
CA TYR A 102 -19.02 -3.30 -4.09
C TYR A 102 -19.82 -4.56 -3.75
N ALA A 103 -19.42 -5.73 -4.27
CA ALA A 103 -20.02 -7.00 -3.90
C ALA A 103 -19.83 -7.26 -2.40
N LEU A 104 -18.61 -7.13 -1.87
CA LEU A 104 -18.31 -7.21 -0.43
C LEU A 104 -19.20 -6.27 0.38
N LEU A 105 -19.30 -4.98 0.02
CA LEU A 105 -20.19 -4.02 0.68
C LEU A 105 -21.66 -4.48 0.69
N ALA A 106 -22.12 -5.16 -0.37
CA ALA A 106 -23.45 -5.77 -0.40
C ALA A 106 -23.61 -6.98 0.55
N TYR A 107 -22.58 -7.83 0.73
CA TYR A 107 -22.59 -8.90 1.77
C TYR A 107 -22.70 -8.27 3.17
N LEU A 108 -21.88 -7.27 3.45
CA LEU A 108 -21.83 -6.62 4.76
C LEU A 108 -23.14 -5.90 5.10
N ALA A 109 -23.72 -5.20 4.12
CA ALA A 109 -25.01 -4.52 4.29
C ALA A 109 -26.19 -5.49 4.49
N ALA A 110 -26.09 -6.74 4.02
CA ALA A 110 -27.06 -7.81 4.28
C ALA A 110 -26.85 -8.48 5.65
N GLY A 111 -25.66 -8.35 6.25
CA GLY A 111 -25.25 -9.01 7.49
C GLY A 111 -24.51 -10.33 7.31
N ASP A 112 -24.19 -10.72 6.06
CA ASP A 112 -23.60 -12.01 5.70
C ASP A 112 -22.06 -11.99 5.85
N ILE A 113 -21.58 -11.80 7.09
CA ILE A 113 -20.14 -11.62 7.39
C ILE A 113 -19.32 -12.89 7.10
N ASP A 114 -19.87 -14.08 7.34
CA ASP A 114 -19.14 -15.34 7.14
C ASP A 114 -18.88 -15.61 5.64
N ASP A 115 -19.89 -15.39 4.78
CA ASP A 115 -19.78 -15.55 3.33
C ASP A 115 -18.99 -14.39 2.66
N ALA A 116 -18.74 -13.30 3.38
CA ALA A 116 -17.86 -12.21 2.95
C ALA A 116 -16.36 -12.55 3.04
N VAL A 117 -15.96 -13.49 3.92
CA VAL A 117 -14.54 -13.82 4.19
C VAL A 117 -13.75 -14.23 2.93
N PRO A 118 -14.28 -15.07 2.01
CA PRO A 118 -13.59 -15.41 0.75
C PRO A 118 -13.28 -14.19 -0.14
N ILE A 119 -14.13 -13.17 -0.10
CA ILE A 119 -14.01 -11.94 -0.92
C ILE A 119 -12.97 -11.00 -0.29
N VAL A 120 -13.03 -10.83 1.02
CA VAL A 120 -12.02 -10.10 1.80
C VAL A 120 -10.63 -10.65 1.55
N ARG A 121 -10.48 -12.00 1.58
CA ARG A 121 -9.20 -12.66 1.31
C ARG A 121 -8.71 -12.44 -0.12
N TRP A 122 -9.62 -12.37 -1.10
CA TRP A 122 -9.25 -12.05 -2.49
C TRP A 122 -8.82 -10.59 -2.61
N LEU A 123 -9.60 -9.62 -2.12
CA LEU A 123 -9.26 -8.19 -2.17
C LEU A 123 -7.90 -7.89 -1.52
N ILE A 124 -7.62 -8.50 -0.36
CA ILE A 124 -6.32 -8.41 0.31
C ILE A 124 -5.19 -8.99 -0.55
N SER A 125 -5.42 -10.09 -1.28
CA SER A 125 -4.42 -10.66 -2.19
C SER A 125 -4.13 -9.78 -3.42
N GLN A 126 -5.03 -8.85 -3.74
CA GLN A 126 -4.87 -7.84 -4.79
C GLN A 126 -4.22 -6.54 -4.29
N GLN A 127 -3.98 -6.39 -2.97
CA GLN A 127 -3.49 -5.13 -2.41
C GLN A 127 -2.00 -4.93 -2.73
N GLY A 128 -1.65 -3.76 -3.29
CA GLY A 128 -0.28 -3.39 -3.57
C GLY A 128 0.54 -3.13 -2.30
N SER A 129 1.88 -3.17 -2.41
CA SER A 129 2.81 -3.02 -1.28
C SER A 129 2.71 -1.70 -0.51
N ARG A 130 2.01 -0.70 -1.06
CA ARG A 130 1.75 0.61 -0.45
C ARG A 130 0.35 0.74 0.18
N GLY A 131 -0.45 -0.32 0.19
CA GLY A 131 -1.78 -0.36 0.80
C GLY A 131 -2.93 0.13 -0.10
N GLY A 132 -2.64 0.59 -1.32
CA GLY A 132 -3.64 0.87 -2.36
C GLY A 132 -3.71 -0.24 -3.42
N TRP A 133 -4.64 -0.09 -4.35
CA TRP A 133 -4.79 -0.92 -5.54
C TRP A 133 -4.34 -0.12 -6.78
N GLY A 134 -4.76 -0.50 -7.99
CA GLY A 134 -4.20 0.07 -9.23
C GLY A 134 -4.67 1.50 -9.53
N SER A 135 -5.88 1.88 -9.12
CA SER A 135 -6.44 3.23 -9.36
C SER A 135 -6.88 3.91 -8.05
N THR A 136 -7.74 4.93 -8.15
CA THR A 136 -8.32 5.62 -6.99
C THR A 136 -9.68 5.08 -6.56
N GLN A 137 -10.55 4.68 -7.49
CA GLN A 137 -11.92 4.25 -7.15
C GLN A 137 -11.92 2.88 -6.48
N ASP A 138 -11.28 1.89 -7.11
CA ASP A 138 -10.95 0.59 -6.53
C ASP A 138 -10.31 0.72 -5.14
N THR A 139 -9.33 1.61 -4.96
CA THR A 139 -8.69 1.87 -3.66
C THR A 139 -9.66 2.42 -2.62
N VAL A 140 -10.49 3.43 -2.96
CA VAL A 140 -11.45 4.02 -2.01
C VAL A 140 -12.53 3.01 -1.61
N VAL A 141 -13.12 2.31 -2.58
CA VAL A 141 -14.20 1.34 -2.34
C VAL A 141 -13.67 0.09 -1.63
N ALA A 142 -12.49 -0.43 -1.98
CA ALA A 142 -11.87 -1.56 -1.29
C ALA A 142 -11.48 -1.22 0.17
N ILE A 143 -10.90 -0.04 0.42
CA ILE A 143 -10.59 0.39 1.80
C ILE A 143 -11.88 0.56 2.62
N GLN A 144 -12.94 1.14 2.04
CA GLN A 144 -14.24 1.22 2.70
C GLN A 144 -14.79 -0.17 3.02
N ALA A 145 -14.80 -1.09 2.06
CA ALA A 145 -15.33 -2.44 2.21
C ALA A 145 -14.57 -3.24 3.29
N LEU A 146 -13.24 -3.15 3.30
CA LEU A 146 -12.38 -3.81 4.30
C LEU A 146 -12.53 -3.18 5.69
N ALA A 147 -12.73 -1.86 5.79
CA ALA A 147 -12.97 -1.18 7.06
C ALA A 147 -14.35 -1.54 7.64
N GLU A 148 -15.39 -1.59 6.82
CA GLU A 148 -16.73 -2.05 7.23
C GLU A 148 -16.70 -3.51 7.70
N PHE A 149 -16.02 -4.41 6.96
CA PHE A 149 -15.83 -5.80 7.39
C PHE A 149 -15.10 -5.87 8.73
N ALA A 150 -14.00 -5.14 8.89
CA ALA A 150 -13.24 -5.08 10.15
C ALA A 150 -14.07 -4.54 11.32
N SER A 151 -15.03 -3.64 11.06
CA SER A 151 -15.97 -3.14 12.08
C SER A 151 -17.01 -4.19 12.52
N GLY A 152 -17.40 -5.09 11.60
CA GLY A 152 -18.29 -6.22 11.88
C GLY A 152 -17.63 -7.37 12.63
N LEU A 153 -16.29 -7.44 12.65
CA LEU A 153 -15.55 -8.45 13.41
C LEU A 153 -15.68 -8.22 14.91
N THR A 154 -16.33 -9.16 15.60
CA THR A 154 -16.39 -9.15 17.08
C THR A 154 -15.01 -9.42 17.66
N ALA A 155 -14.35 -8.38 18.15
CA ALA A 155 -13.09 -8.53 18.88
C ALA A 155 -13.30 -9.42 20.13
N PRO A 156 -12.45 -10.44 20.38
CA PRO A 156 -12.54 -11.23 21.60
C PRO A 156 -12.34 -10.32 22.83
N PRO A 157 -13.04 -10.58 23.95
CA PRO A 157 -12.98 -9.73 25.13
C PRO A 157 -11.52 -9.54 25.58
N ALA A 158 -11.16 -8.31 25.92
CA ALA A 158 -9.78 -7.91 26.20
C ALA A 158 -9.13 -8.81 27.26
N SER A 159 -8.11 -9.53 26.83
CA SER A 159 -7.39 -10.53 27.62
C SER A 159 -5.91 -10.44 27.29
N PRO A 160 -4.99 -10.60 28.27
CA PRO A 160 -3.55 -10.65 28.02
C PRO A 160 -3.12 -11.88 27.21
N LEU A 161 -4.05 -12.80 26.89
CA LEU A 161 -3.84 -13.93 25.99
C LEU A 161 -4.23 -13.63 24.53
N ASN A 162 -4.81 -12.47 24.25
CA ASN A 162 -5.16 -12.03 22.89
C ASN A 162 -3.92 -11.42 22.21
N PHE A 163 -2.95 -12.27 21.92
CA PHE A 163 -1.81 -11.96 21.08
C PHE A 163 -1.62 -13.03 20.01
N VAL A 164 -0.93 -12.68 18.94
CA VAL A 164 -0.49 -13.61 17.90
C VAL A 164 1.01 -13.44 17.70
N THR A 165 1.76 -14.52 17.86
CA THR A 165 3.18 -14.58 17.51
C THR A 165 3.28 -15.04 16.06
N VAL A 166 3.82 -14.17 15.21
CA VAL A 166 4.23 -14.49 13.83
C VAL A 166 5.71 -14.84 13.85
N THR A 167 6.08 -16.02 13.36
CA THR A 167 7.48 -16.45 13.19
C THR A 167 7.77 -16.65 11.71
N LEU A 168 8.86 -16.05 11.25
CA LEU A 168 9.40 -16.13 9.90
C LEU A 168 10.64 -17.03 9.91
N THR A 169 10.70 -18.00 9.00
CA THR A 169 11.85 -18.92 8.85
C THR A 169 12.15 -19.18 7.38
N ASP A 170 13.44 -19.36 7.07
CA ASP A 170 13.91 -19.74 5.74
C ASP A 170 14.53 -21.15 5.79
N PRO A 171 13.99 -22.15 5.06
CA PRO A 171 14.56 -23.50 5.00
C PRO A 171 15.99 -23.58 4.42
N GLN A 172 16.41 -22.60 3.60
CA GLN A 172 17.77 -22.49 3.08
C GLN A 172 18.74 -21.86 4.08
N PHE A 173 18.23 -21.06 5.02
CA PHE A 173 19.01 -20.43 6.10
C PHE A 173 18.46 -20.80 7.48
N PRO A 174 18.73 -22.01 8.00
CA PRO A 174 18.15 -22.50 9.27
C PRO A 174 18.50 -21.69 10.53
N LEU A 175 19.44 -20.75 10.43
CA LEU A 175 19.79 -19.80 11.49
C LEU A 175 18.96 -18.50 11.44
N PHE A 176 18.31 -18.21 10.31
CA PHE A 176 17.41 -17.09 10.17
C PHE A 176 16.05 -17.45 10.75
N ARG A 177 15.72 -16.78 11.87
CA ARG A 177 14.42 -16.89 12.52
C ARG A 177 14.10 -15.56 13.18
N GLU A 178 13.16 -14.84 12.59
CA GLU A 178 12.61 -13.61 13.17
C GLU A 178 11.20 -13.86 13.69
N SER A 179 10.78 -13.13 14.72
CA SER A 179 9.41 -13.24 15.25
C SER A 179 8.89 -11.95 15.83
N ILE A 180 7.63 -11.63 15.52
CA ILE A 180 6.90 -10.49 16.05
C ILE A 180 5.74 -10.99 16.90
N ILE A 181 5.54 -10.38 18.07
CA ILE A 181 4.37 -10.61 18.92
C ILE A 181 3.41 -9.42 18.73
N ILE A 182 2.24 -9.70 18.17
CA ILE A 182 1.20 -8.70 17.89
C ILE A 182 0.12 -8.80 18.97
N ASN A 183 -0.19 -7.70 19.63
CA ASN A 183 -1.16 -7.56 20.71
C ASN A 183 -2.03 -6.30 20.50
N GLN A 184 -2.97 -6.02 21.39
CA GLN A 184 -3.86 -4.85 21.27
C GLN A 184 -3.14 -3.48 21.32
N GLU A 185 -1.92 -3.41 21.86
CA GLU A 185 -1.14 -2.16 21.99
C GLU A 185 -0.37 -1.82 20.70
N ASN A 186 0.05 -2.83 19.92
CA ASN A 186 0.83 -2.64 18.69
C ASN A 186 0.11 -3.05 17.40
N ALA A 187 -1.10 -3.62 17.45
CA ALA A 187 -1.86 -4.08 16.28
C ALA A 187 -2.19 -2.98 15.25
N GLN A 188 -2.23 -1.70 15.65
CA GLN A 188 -2.43 -0.57 14.73
C GLN A 188 -1.14 -0.02 14.12
N VAL A 189 0.03 -0.49 14.59
CA VAL A 189 1.34 -0.05 14.10
C VAL A 189 1.85 -1.06 13.09
N LEU A 190 2.30 -0.59 11.93
CA LEU A 190 2.85 -1.42 10.87
C LEU A 190 4.04 -2.25 11.38
N GLN A 191 3.90 -3.57 11.32
CA GLN A 191 4.95 -4.53 11.66
C GLN A 191 5.63 -5.01 10.37
N GLN A 192 6.96 -5.00 10.32
CA GLN A 192 7.72 -5.43 9.14
C GLN A 192 8.83 -6.40 9.54
N LEU A 193 9.06 -7.40 8.69
CA LEU A 193 10.20 -8.32 8.77
C LEU A 193 10.92 -8.30 7.43
N GLU A 194 12.19 -7.93 7.44
CA GLU A 194 13.05 -8.02 6.25
C GLU A 194 13.52 -9.46 6.05
N ILE A 195 13.44 -9.93 4.81
CA ILE A 195 13.85 -11.29 4.42
C ILE A 195 15.27 -11.19 3.83
N PRO A 196 16.29 -11.84 4.40
CA PRO A 196 17.69 -11.68 3.95
C PRO A 196 17.99 -12.41 2.64
N SER A 197 17.08 -13.26 2.17
CA SER A 197 17.27 -14.16 1.03
C SER A 197 16.66 -13.58 -0.25
N MET A 198 17.48 -13.45 -1.28
CA MET A 198 17.07 -12.96 -2.61
C MET A 198 16.30 -14.01 -3.44
N SER A 199 16.24 -15.27 -2.98
CA SER A 199 15.53 -16.37 -3.61
C SER A 199 15.28 -17.49 -2.60
N GLY A 200 14.18 -18.23 -2.74
CA GLY A 200 13.86 -19.35 -1.87
C GLY A 200 12.36 -19.52 -1.62
N LEU A 201 12.02 -20.42 -0.70
CA LEU A 201 10.69 -20.54 -0.11
C LEU A 201 10.76 -19.98 1.31
N VAL A 202 9.77 -19.20 1.70
CA VAL A 202 9.70 -18.58 3.03
C VAL A 202 8.55 -19.23 3.78
N GLU A 203 8.81 -19.75 4.98
CA GLU A 203 7.80 -20.35 5.85
C GLU A 203 7.39 -19.36 6.94
N ILE A 204 6.08 -19.11 7.04
CA ILE A 204 5.51 -18.18 8.02
C ILE A 204 4.51 -18.94 8.89
N THR A 205 4.72 -18.89 10.20
CA THR A 205 3.86 -19.58 11.19
C THR A 205 3.26 -18.58 12.16
N GLY A 206 1.93 -18.59 12.26
CA GLY A 206 1.17 -17.79 13.25
C GLY A 206 0.67 -18.68 14.39
N ASN A 207 0.85 -18.24 15.63
CA ASN A 207 0.31 -18.93 16.81
C ASN A 207 -0.26 -17.91 17.81
N GLY A 208 -1.54 -18.05 18.15
CA GLY A 208 -2.24 -17.19 19.09
C GLY A 208 -3.72 -17.02 18.79
N ILE A 209 -4.33 -15.96 19.31
CA ILE A 209 -5.74 -15.62 19.11
C ILE A 209 -5.84 -14.21 18.54
N GLY A 210 -6.29 -14.09 17.30
CA GLY A 210 -6.50 -12.83 16.59
C GLY A 210 -6.70 -13.03 15.09
N VAL A 211 -7.07 -11.97 14.39
CA VAL A 211 -7.08 -11.90 12.93
C VAL A 211 -5.93 -10.99 12.50
N LEU A 212 -5.14 -11.43 11.54
CA LEU A 212 -4.02 -10.67 10.98
C LEU A 212 -4.16 -10.58 9.46
N VAL A 213 -3.83 -9.42 8.92
CA VAL A 213 -3.59 -9.21 7.48
C VAL A 213 -2.08 -9.24 7.26
N MET A 214 -1.63 -9.94 6.22
CA MET A 214 -0.22 -10.13 5.92
C MET A 214 0.03 -9.98 4.42
N SER A 215 1.01 -9.15 4.08
CA SER A 215 1.40 -8.83 2.70
C SER A 215 2.89 -9.09 2.50
N LEU A 216 3.27 -9.74 1.40
CA LEU A 216 4.66 -9.88 0.98
C LEU A 216 4.95 -8.87 -0.14
N ALA A 217 5.91 -7.98 0.06
CA ALA A 217 6.38 -7.04 -0.96
C ALA A 217 7.75 -7.46 -1.49
N VAL A 218 7.90 -7.53 -2.81
CA VAL A 218 9.16 -7.91 -3.48
C VAL A 218 9.57 -6.77 -4.41
N TYR A 219 10.83 -6.33 -4.32
CA TYR A 219 11.39 -5.26 -5.13
C TYR A 219 12.59 -5.81 -5.92
N TYR A 220 12.63 -5.53 -7.22
CA TYR A 220 13.65 -6.03 -8.14
C TYR A 220 13.79 -5.07 -9.33
N HIS A 221 14.87 -5.22 -10.10
CA HIS A 221 15.12 -4.49 -11.33
C HIS A 221 14.97 -5.45 -12.52
N VAL A 222 14.51 -4.93 -13.66
CA VAL A 222 14.31 -5.68 -14.92
C VAL A 222 15.05 -4.94 -16.02
N ASP A 223 15.83 -5.67 -16.83
CA ASP A 223 16.67 -5.05 -17.87
C ASP A 223 15.86 -4.57 -19.09
N GLU A 224 14.74 -5.21 -19.43
CA GLU A 224 13.89 -4.88 -20.59
C GLU A 224 12.43 -5.33 -20.39
N VAL A 225 11.45 -4.50 -20.77
CA VAL A 225 10.00 -4.79 -20.67
C VAL A 225 9.49 -5.26 -22.04
N THR A 226 8.83 -6.43 -22.08
CA THR A 226 8.61 -7.19 -23.34
C THR A 226 7.20 -7.09 -23.96
N GLN A 227 6.35 -6.17 -23.52
CA GLN A 227 5.03 -5.96 -24.14
C GLN A 227 5.02 -4.70 -25.01
N GLU A 228 4.44 -4.79 -26.20
CA GLU A 228 4.04 -3.61 -26.97
C GLU A 228 2.84 -2.97 -26.24
N PRO A 229 2.90 -1.68 -25.86
CA PRO A 229 1.84 -1.06 -25.09
C PRO A 229 0.60 -0.80 -25.96
N PRO A 230 -0.61 -0.74 -25.37
CA PRO A 230 -1.86 -0.51 -26.10
C PRO A 230 -2.05 0.97 -26.51
N PHE A 231 -0.95 1.66 -26.82
CA PHE A 231 -0.91 3.04 -27.27
C PHE A 231 0.22 3.24 -28.28
N VAL A 232 -0.06 4.03 -29.31
CA VAL A 232 0.98 4.77 -30.05
C VAL A 232 1.11 6.13 -29.40
N PHE A 233 2.34 6.54 -29.06
CA PHE A 233 2.62 7.84 -28.47
C PHE A 233 3.95 8.38 -28.98
N ASN A 234 3.90 9.55 -29.62
CA ASN A 234 5.04 10.23 -30.20
C ASN A 234 5.14 11.64 -29.62
N VAL A 235 6.37 12.11 -29.36
CA VAL A 235 6.62 13.49 -28.93
C VAL A 235 7.72 14.12 -29.77
N ASP A 236 7.33 15.04 -30.64
CA ASP A 236 8.24 15.84 -31.45
C ASP A 236 8.61 17.13 -30.72
N VAL A 237 9.88 17.55 -30.79
CA VAL A 237 10.33 18.86 -30.30
C VAL A 237 10.83 19.70 -31.47
N ARG A 238 10.19 20.85 -31.66
CA ARG A 238 10.56 21.85 -32.66
C ARG A 238 11.29 23.01 -32.00
N ASP A 239 12.55 23.22 -32.39
CA ASP A 239 13.33 24.36 -31.93
C ASP A 239 12.95 25.63 -32.72
N ILE A 240 11.97 26.40 -32.21
CA ILE A 240 11.47 27.62 -32.86
C ILE A 240 12.54 28.73 -32.84
N THR A 241 13.19 28.94 -31.69
CA THR A 241 14.35 29.82 -31.52
C THR A 241 15.31 29.26 -30.48
N THR A 242 16.48 29.87 -30.30
CA THR A 242 17.44 29.53 -29.22
C THR A 242 16.89 29.73 -27.79
N LYS A 243 15.70 30.32 -27.66
CA LYS A 243 14.99 30.60 -26.40
C LYS A 243 13.57 30.03 -26.33
N GLU A 244 13.01 29.49 -27.41
CA GLU A 244 11.64 28.98 -27.46
C GLU A 244 11.60 27.67 -28.22
N ILE A 245 11.03 26.64 -27.59
CA ILE A 245 10.78 25.33 -28.18
C ILE A 245 9.28 25.03 -28.15
N GLU A 246 8.82 24.23 -29.09
CA GLU A 246 7.45 23.73 -29.17
C GLU A 246 7.49 22.20 -29.08
N MET A 247 6.83 21.64 -28.08
CA MET A 247 6.68 20.19 -27.91
C MET A 247 5.30 19.80 -28.43
N ILE A 248 5.24 18.83 -29.35
CA ILE A 248 4.00 18.29 -29.92
C ILE A 248 3.94 16.83 -29.54
N ALA A 249 3.04 16.51 -28.61
CA ALA A 249 2.82 15.17 -28.12
C ALA A 249 1.50 14.63 -28.67
N CYS A 250 1.54 13.52 -29.38
CA CYS A 250 0.38 12.92 -30.03
C CYS A 250 0.23 11.47 -29.58
N GLY A 251 -1.01 11.08 -29.27
CA GLY A 251 -1.35 9.77 -28.73
C GLY A 251 -2.60 9.17 -29.39
N GLN A 252 -2.59 7.86 -29.58
CA GLN A 252 -3.72 7.07 -30.09
C GLN A 252 -3.79 5.74 -29.33
N TYR A 253 -5.00 5.31 -28.94
CA TYR A 253 -5.19 4.01 -28.30
C TYR A 253 -5.15 2.89 -29.35
N THR A 254 -4.52 1.76 -29.02
CA THR A 254 -4.41 0.60 -29.92
C THR A 254 -4.83 -0.73 -29.28
N GLY A 255 -5.18 -0.73 -27.99
CA GLY A 255 -5.74 -1.91 -27.29
C GLY A 255 -7.14 -2.29 -27.79
N ASP A 256 -7.78 -3.27 -27.14
CA ASP A 256 -8.97 -3.93 -27.70
C ASP A 256 -10.25 -3.07 -27.68
N ARG A 257 -10.37 -2.12 -26.74
CA ARG A 257 -11.51 -1.20 -26.58
C ARG A 257 -11.60 -0.17 -27.73
N ASP A 258 -12.78 0.44 -27.92
CA ASP A 258 -12.97 1.53 -28.90
C ASP A 258 -12.23 2.83 -28.50
N ALA A 259 -12.07 3.05 -27.20
CA ALA A 259 -11.32 4.14 -26.58
C ALA A 259 -10.87 3.72 -25.17
N THR A 260 -9.97 4.51 -24.57
CA THR A 260 -9.69 4.42 -23.13
C THR A 260 -10.85 4.94 -22.29
N SER A 261 -10.78 4.74 -20.97
CA SER A 261 -11.47 5.61 -20.01
C SER A 261 -10.71 6.95 -19.89
N MET A 262 -10.87 7.70 -18.78
CA MET A 262 -10.05 8.90 -18.55
C MET A 262 -8.56 8.58 -18.72
N ALA A 263 -7.84 9.40 -19.50
CA ALA A 263 -6.42 9.21 -19.77
C ALA A 263 -5.59 10.39 -19.29
N ILE A 264 -4.31 10.12 -19.01
CA ILE A 264 -3.33 11.13 -18.60
C ILE A 264 -2.13 11.09 -19.54
N MET A 265 -1.74 12.27 -20.03
CA MET A 265 -0.48 12.51 -20.72
C MET A 265 0.44 13.35 -19.83
N GLU A 266 1.56 12.78 -19.40
CA GLU A 266 2.64 13.48 -18.71
C GLU A 266 3.74 13.85 -19.71
N LEU A 267 4.21 15.09 -19.69
CA LEU A 267 5.32 15.60 -20.49
C LEU A 267 6.34 16.28 -19.60
N GLU A 268 7.56 15.76 -19.55
CA GLU A 268 8.68 16.45 -18.90
C GLU A 268 9.16 17.66 -19.71
N ILE A 269 9.23 18.82 -19.06
CA ILE A 269 9.77 20.05 -19.59
C ILE A 269 11.30 19.98 -19.56
N PRO A 270 12.00 20.17 -20.69
CA PRO A 270 13.46 20.10 -20.76
C PRO A 270 14.19 21.03 -19.79
N SER A 271 15.34 20.56 -19.30
CA SER A 271 16.14 21.28 -18.31
C SER A 271 16.54 22.68 -18.81
N GLY A 272 16.21 23.70 -18.03
CA GLY A 272 16.44 25.11 -18.39
C GLY A 272 15.29 25.78 -19.16
N PHE A 273 14.21 25.07 -19.44
CA PHE A 273 12.97 25.61 -20.00
C PHE A 273 11.85 25.63 -18.95
N SER A 274 10.85 26.49 -19.17
CA SER A 274 9.61 26.54 -18.40
C SER A 274 8.43 26.90 -19.30
N VAL A 275 7.23 26.49 -18.90
CA VAL A 275 5.99 26.75 -19.65
C VAL A 275 5.17 27.81 -18.90
N SER A 276 4.60 28.78 -19.64
CA SER A 276 3.72 29.79 -19.05
C SER A 276 2.29 29.27 -18.93
N LYS A 277 1.72 29.34 -17.72
CA LYS A 277 0.30 29.02 -17.47
C LYS A 277 -0.66 29.83 -18.33
N GLU A 278 -0.32 31.08 -18.66
CA GLU A 278 -1.13 31.94 -19.53
C GLU A 278 -1.09 31.52 -21.00
N LYS A 279 0.05 31.00 -21.47
CA LYS A 279 0.15 30.43 -22.82
C LYS A 279 -0.63 29.11 -22.89
N LEU A 280 -0.45 28.22 -21.90
CA LEU A 280 -1.22 26.97 -21.80
C LEU A 280 -2.72 27.20 -21.79
N ALA A 281 -3.24 28.08 -20.92
CA ALA A 281 -4.68 28.34 -20.84
C ALA A 281 -5.30 28.70 -22.20
N LYS A 282 -4.61 29.50 -23.01
CA LYS A 282 -5.05 29.84 -24.39
C LYS A 282 -4.96 28.68 -25.36
N MET A 283 -3.92 27.85 -25.26
CA MET A 283 -3.81 26.65 -26.08
C MET A 283 -4.95 25.66 -25.77
N PHE A 284 -5.43 25.62 -24.52
CA PHE A 284 -6.56 24.80 -24.09
C PHE A 284 -7.93 25.37 -24.50
N GLU A 285 -8.04 26.69 -24.75
CA GLU A 285 -9.23 27.29 -25.38
C GLU A 285 -9.38 26.89 -26.87
N GLU A 286 -8.28 26.50 -27.52
CA GLU A 286 -8.22 26.07 -28.94
C GLU A 286 -7.94 24.56 -29.11
N ALA A 287 -7.96 23.79 -28.02
CA ALA A 287 -7.60 22.37 -27.99
C ALA A 287 -8.76 21.44 -28.40
N ASP A 288 -8.46 20.14 -28.48
CA ASP A 288 -9.45 19.08 -28.72
C ASP A 288 -10.50 19.02 -27.59
N ASP A 289 -11.78 18.86 -27.92
CA ASP A 289 -12.90 18.81 -26.97
C ASP A 289 -12.77 17.69 -25.92
N LEU A 290 -11.94 16.67 -26.20
CA LEU A 290 -11.61 15.58 -25.27
C LEU A 290 -10.72 16.03 -24.09
N ILE A 291 -10.01 17.15 -24.22
CA ILE A 291 -9.10 17.65 -23.18
C ILE A 291 -9.90 18.38 -22.11
N ARG A 292 -9.78 17.92 -20.86
CA ARG A 292 -10.56 18.44 -19.71
C ARG A 292 -9.81 19.38 -18.81
N ASN A 293 -8.53 19.11 -18.54
CA ASN A 293 -7.76 19.88 -17.58
C ASN A 293 -6.26 19.75 -17.82
N PHE A 294 -5.47 20.63 -17.20
CA PHE A 294 -4.03 20.48 -17.10
C PHE A 294 -3.49 20.91 -15.73
N GLU A 295 -2.37 20.30 -15.35
CA GLU A 295 -1.59 20.69 -14.18
C GLU A 295 -0.11 20.87 -14.56
N LEU A 296 0.57 21.76 -13.84
CA LEU A 296 2.03 21.89 -13.89
C LEU A 296 2.59 21.50 -12.53
N ASP A 297 3.13 20.28 -12.42
CA ASP A 297 3.84 19.80 -11.25
C ASP A 297 5.36 19.86 -11.47
N GLY A 298 6.01 20.84 -10.84
CA GLY A 298 7.46 21.06 -10.97
C GLY A 298 7.92 21.31 -12.41
N ARG A 299 8.50 20.28 -13.04
CA ARG A 299 8.90 20.27 -14.47
C ARG A 299 8.05 19.32 -15.32
N LYS A 300 6.89 18.88 -14.86
CA LYS A 300 5.94 18.07 -15.65
C LYS A 300 4.73 18.91 -16.02
N LEU A 301 4.31 18.81 -17.27
CA LEU A 301 2.96 19.15 -17.72
C LEU A 301 2.13 17.87 -17.72
N ILE A 302 1.02 17.88 -17.00
CA ILE A 302 0.07 16.77 -16.89
C ILE A 302 -1.20 17.22 -17.58
N VAL A 303 -1.70 16.45 -18.54
CA VAL A 303 -2.93 16.74 -19.30
C VAL A 303 -3.92 15.61 -19.13
N TYR A 304 -5.17 15.97 -18.84
CA TYR A 304 -6.26 15.04 -18.56
C TYR A 304 -7.26 15.03 -19.73
N PHE A 305 -7.60 13.85 -20.21
CA PHE A 305 -8.54 13.61 -21.31
C PHE A 305 -9.71 12.77 -20.82
N ASP A 306 -10.93 13.02 -21.32
CA ASP A 306 -12.08 12.13 -21.11
C ASP A 306 -11.80 10.70 -21.60
N GLU A 307 -11.17 10.60 -22.77
CA GLU A 307 -10.80 9.36 -23.46
C GLU A 307 -9.70 9.66 -24.50
N ILE A 308 -8.91 8.65 -24.86
CA ILE A 308 -8.10 8.60 -26.06
C ILE A 308 -8.74 7.54 -26.98
N PRO A 309 -9.29 7.93 -28.13
CA PRO A 309 -9.96 7.01 -29.03
C PRO A 309 -8.97 6.15 -29.84
N LYS A 310 -9.48 5.04 -30.37
CA LYS A 310 -8.75 4.14 -31.27
C LYS A 310 -8.80 4.55 -32.73
N ASP A 311 -9.80 5.33 -33.14
CA ASP A 311 -10.04 5.70 -34.55
C ASP A 311 -9.24 6.92 -35.03
N ARG A 312 -8.74 7.75 -34.11
CA ARG A 312 -7.96 8.97 -34.40
C ARG A 312 -6.88 9.24 -33.37
N GLU A 313 -5.84 9.95 -33.80
CA GLU A 313 -4.80 10.49 -32.93
C GLU A 313 -5.28 11.80 -32.27
N VAL A 314 -4.89 12.01 -31.00
CA VAL A 314 -5.15 13.23 -30.22
C VAL A 314 -3.82 13.87 -29.85
N CYS A 315 -3.66 15.16 -30.17
CA CYS A 315 -2.39 15.89 -29.99
C CYS A 315 -2.51 17.05 -29.01
N VAL A 316 -1.50 17.21 -28.16
CA VAL A 316 -1.25 18.40 -27.34
C VAL A 316 0.00 19.09 -27.86
N THR A 317 -0.11 20.38 -28.15
CA THR A 317 1.06 21.24 -28.40
C THR A 317 1.36 22.06 -27.14
N CYS A 318 2.65 22.28 -26.84
CA CYS A 318 3.09 23.02 -25.67
C CYS A 318 4.35 23.85 -25.98
N GLY A 319 4.21 25.18 -25.93
CA GLY A 319 5.33 26.11 -26.10
C GLY A 319 6.08 26.37 -24.79
N ALA A 320 7.36 26.01 -24.73
CA ALA A 320 8.24 26.26 -23.59
C ALA A 320 9.32 27.31 -23.89
N VAL A 321 9.62 28.16 -22.90
CA VAL A 321 10.58 29.27 -23.01
C VAL A 321 11.78 29.00 -22.10
N ARG A 322 12.99 29.26 -22.61
CA ARG A 322 14.25 29.08 -21.90
C ARG A 322 14.41 30.12 -20.80
N THR A 323 14.50 29.66 -19.56
CA THR A 323 14.74 30.48 -18.36
C THR A 323 16.16 30.36 -17.83
N SER A 324 16.85 29.26 -18.15
CA SER A 324 18.24 29.02 -17.72
C SER A 324 19.08 28.40 -18.84
N ASN A 325 20.35 28.82 -18.91
CA ASN A 325 21.30 28.32 -19.90
C ASN A 325 21.89 26.97 -19.48
N VAL A 326 21.15 25.90 -19.75
CA VAL A 326 21.61 24.51 -19.61
C VAL A 326 22.03 23.99 -20.99
N GLY A 327 23.21 23.37 -21.07
CA GLY A 327 23.75 22.71 -22.27
C GLY A 327 23.93 21.22 -22.05
N ASN A 328 24.13 20.46 -23.14
CA ASN A 328 24.14 18.99 -23.13
C ASN A 328 22.90 18.40 -22.41
N VAL A 329 21.73 18.96 -22.70
CA VAL A 329 20.45 18.55 -22.07
C VAL A 329 20.15 17.11 -22.48
N GLN A 330 19.96 16.23 -21.49
CA GLN A 330 19.63 14.83 -21.73
C GLN A 330 18.22 14.67 -22.32
N MET A 331 17.91 13.48 -22.85
CA MET A 331 16.53 13.20 -23.29
C MET A 331 15.55 13.32 -22.12
N ASN A 332 14.35 13.79 -22.44
CA ASN A 332 13.20 13.83 -21.56
C ASN A 332 12.25 12.68 -21.88
N HIS A 333 11.43 12.33 -20.90
CA HIS A 333 10.41 11.31 -21.07
C HIS A 333 9.01 11.92 -21.01
N GLY A 334 8.13 11.41 -21.85
CA GLY A 334 6.69 11.61 -21.75
C GLY A 334 6.03 10.26 -21.51
N LYS A 335 4.89 10.25 -20.82
CA LYS A 335 4.08 9.05 -20.57
C LYS A 335 2.64 9.32 -21.00
N LEU A 336 2.01 8.34 -21.65
CA LEU A 336 0.56 8.30 -21.87
C LEU A 336 0.01 7.04 -21.20
N SER A 337 -1.10 7.15 -20.46
CA SER A 337 -1.72 6.01 -19.76
C SER A 337 -3.23 6.17 -19.56
N ASP A 338 -3.95 5.05 -19.53
CA ASP A 338 -5.31 4.99 -18.96
C ASP A 338 -5.22 5.16 -17.43
N TYR A 339 -6.06 6.03 -16.87
CA TYR A 339 -6.05 6.33 -15.43
C TYR A 339 -6.64 5.22 -14.56
N TYR A 340 -7.58 4.46 -15.13
CA TYR A 340 -8.24 3.38 -14.43
C TYR A 340 -7.53 2.04 -14.67
N GLN A 341 -6.72 1.92 -15.73
CA GLN A 341 -5.91 0.74 -16.02
C GLN A 341 -4.44 1.15 -16.26
N PRO A 342 -3.63 1.38 -15.21
CA PRO A 342 -2.28 1.97 -15.37
C PRO A 342 -1.30 1.11 -16.18
N ALA A 343 -1.51 -0.21 -16.20
CA ALA A 343 -0.79 -1.17 -17.04
C ALA A 343 -0.89 -0.81 -18.54
N ASP A 344 -2.04 -0.28 -18.98
CA ASP A 344 -2.20 0.35 -20.29
C ASP A 344 -1.43 1.69 -20.25
N ASN A 345 -0.13 1.66 -20.57
CA ASN A 345 0.70 2.85 -20.69
C ASN A 345 1.87 2.71 -21.66
N VAL A 346 2.34 3.84 -22.20
CA VAL A 346 3.51 3.95 -23.09
C VAL A 346 4.39 5.12 -22.67
N VAL A 347 5.70 4.98 -22.86
CA VAL A 347 6.69 6.04 -22.61
C VAL A 347 7.42 6.38 -23.91
N ALA A 348 7.44 7.67 -24.26
CA ALA A 348 8.23 8.20 -25.37
C ALA A 348 9.43 9.00 -24.84
N SER A 349 10.56 8.92 -25.53
CA SER A 349 11.77 9.71 -25.21
C SER A 349 12.00 10.76 -26.29
N TYR A 350 12.21 12.02 -25.89
CA TYR A 350 12.32 13.15 -26.80
C TYR A 350 13.34 14.19 -26.31
N ALA A 351 13.81 15.05 -27.22
CA ALA A 351 14.74 16.13 -26.88
C ALA A 351 14.71 17.26 -27.91
N SER A 352 15.00 18.48 -27.45
CA SER A 352 15.43 19.58 -28.31
C SER A 352 16.83 19.28 -28.84
N THR A 353 16.99 19.21 -30.16
CA THR A 353 18.31 19.01 -30.79
C THR A 353 19.26 20.15 -30.45
N GLN A 354 18.78 21.40 -30.48
CA GLN A 354 19.61 22.54 -30.07
C GLN A 354 20.01 22.48 -28.60
N ALA A 355 19.16 22.03 -27.68
CA ALA A 355 19.49 21.92 -26.26
C ALA A 355 20.50 20.79 -25.97
N GLN A 356 20.45 19.70 -26.75
CA GLN A 356 21.47 18.64 -26.73
C GLN A 356 22.82 19.15 -27.25
N THR A 357 22.86 19.77 -28.44
CA THR A 357 24.13 20.19 -29.07
C THR A 357 24.70 21.49 -28.50
N SER A 358 23.93 22.25 -27.70
CA SER A 358 24.39 23.50 -27.07
C SER A 358 25.54 23.25 -26.09
N GLY A 359 26.78 23.45 -26.54
CA GLY A 359 27.95 23.49 -25.69
C GLY A 359 28.00 24.76 -24.83
N ILE A 360 28.78 24.73 -23.73
CA ILE A 360 28.88 25.84 -22.77
C ILE A 360 29.25 27.19 -23.42
N CYS A 361 30.06 27.14 -24.48
CA CYS A 361 30.52 28.30 -25.24
C CYS A 361 29.44 28.96 -26.12
N GLN A 362 28.46 28.19 -26.58
CA GLN A 362 27.32 28.73 -27.32
C GLN A 362 26.33 29.43 -26.39
N LEU A 363 26.30 29.02 -25.11
CA LEU A 363 25.39 29.53 -24.09
C LEU A 363 25.98 30.65 -23.23
N CYS A 364 27.30 30.82 -23.26
CA CYS A 364 28.02 31.83 -22.49
C CYS A 364 29.09 32.51 -23.35
N PRO A 365 28.75 33.58 -24.09
CA PRO A 365 29.71 34.32 -24.92
C PRO A 365 30.83 35.01 -24.13
N GLU A 366 30.63 35.19 -22.82
CA GLU A 366 31.59 35.79 -21.89
C GLU A 366 32.49 34.75 -21.20
N CYS A 367 32.25 33.45 -21.42
CA CYS A 367 33.07 32.38 -20.86
C CYS A 367 34.35 32.20 -21.68
N ASP A 368 35.49 31.96 -21.00
CA ASP A 368 36.77 31.75 -21.67
C ASP A 368 36.84 30.37 -22.32
N CYS A 369 36.41 30.32 -23.57
CA CYS A 369 36.33 29.12 -24.40
C CYS A 369 37.62 28.78 -25.15
N SER A 370 38.73 29.47 -24.85
CA SER A 370 40.04 29.22 -25.47
C SER A 370 40.62 27.82 -25.21
N THR A 371 40.07 27.09 -24.24
CA THR A 371 40.42 25.69 -23.92
C THR A 371 39.37 24.66 -24.37
N ALA A 372 38.27 25.11 -24.99
CA ALA A 372 37.10 24.28 -25.32
C ALA A 372 36.89 24.15 -26.84
N SER A 373 37.97 23.98 -27.61
CA SER A 373 37.88 23.54 -29.01
C SER A 373 37.56 22.05 -29.08
N GLU A 374 36.53 21.73 -29.85
CA GLU A 374 35.95 20.40 -30.06
C GLU A 374 36.99 19.27 -30.24
N HIS A 375 37.03 18.35 -29.27
CA HIS A 375 37.35 16.96 -29.54
C HIS A 375 36.05 16.16 -29.38
N PRO A 376 35.67 15.31 -30.36
CA PRO A 376 34.70 14.26 -30.11
C PRO A 376 35.22 13.40 -28.95
N LEU A 377 34.38 13.14 -27.94
CA LEU A 377 34.70 12.21 -26.87
C LEU A 377 34.55 10.77 -27.38
N GLU A 378 35.49 10.33 -28.22
CA GLU A 378 35.82 8.90 -28.27
C GLU A 378 36.39 8.52 -26.90
N HIS A 379 35.69 7.61 -26.23
CA HIS A 379 36.05 7.12 -24.89
C HIS A 379 37.27 6.19 -24.95
N ASP A 380 38.47 6.77 -25.01
CA ASP A 380 39.72 6.04 -24.74
C ASP A 380 39.94 5.93 -23.21
N PRO A 381 39.85 4.72 -22.60
CA PRO A 381 39.75 4.57 -21.15
C PRO A 381 41.08 4.72 -20.39
N LEU A 382 42.18 5.10 -21.06
CA LEU A 382 43.54 4.94 -20.52
C LEU A 382 44.18 6.23 -19.95
N SER A 383 43.72 7.42 -20.34
CA SER A 383 44.37 8.68 -19.91
C SER A 383 43.87 9.21 -18.56
N SER A 384 42.62 8.91 -18.20
CA SER A 384 41.95 9.41 -16.99
C SER A 384 42.53 8.88 -15.67
N CYS A 385 43.26 7.75 -15.70
CA CYS A 385 43.77 7.12 -14.48
C CYS A 385 44.94 7.89 -13.84
N LEU A 386 45.80 8.53 -14.63
CA LEU A 386 47.04 9.15 -14.14
C LEU A 386 46.80 10.38 -13.23
N SER A 387 45.78 11.18 -13.55
CA SER A 387 45.40 12.36 -12.74
C SER A 387 44.63 11.96 -11.47
N ILE A 388 43.74 10.97 -11.54
CA ILE A 388 42.97 10.49 -10.39
C ILE A 388 43.87 9.79 -9.36
N SER A 389 44.82 8.95 -9.81
CA SER A 389 45.78 8.29 -8.90
C SER A 389 46.66 9.29 -8.12
N LEU A 390 47.03 10.42 -8.74
CA LEU A 390 47.85 11.45 -8.07
C LEU A 390 47.08 12.21 -6.99
N ILE A 391 45.79 12.49 -7.23
CA ILE A 391 44.88 13.13 -6.27
C ILE A 391 44.60 12.20 -5.09
N ILE A 392 44.36 10.91 -5.34
CA ILE A 392 44.19 9.91 -4.29
C ILE A 392 45.43 9.84 -3.39
N LEU A 393 46.64 9.79 -3.97
CA LEU A 393 47.91 9.74 -3.23
C LEU A 393 48.16 10.94 -2.32
N LEU A 394 47.64 12.13 -2.66
CA LEU A 394 47.79 13.35 -1.85
C LEU A 394 46.72 13.49 -0.76
N ILE A 395 45.51 12.96 -0.96
CA ILE A 395 44.39 13.10 -0.01
C ILE A 395 44.36 11.95 1.02
N PHE A 396 44.75 10.72 0.64
CA PHE A 396 44.75 9.55 1.54
C PHE A 396 45.46 9.77 2.90
N PRO A 397 46.67 10.36 2.97
CA PRO A 397 47.37 10.54 4.25
C PRO A 397 46.75 11.61 5.16
N LEU A 398 45.85 12.46 4.65
CA LEU A 398 45.15 13.51 5.42
C LEU A 398 43.81 13.02 5.99
N CYS A 399 43.10 12.11 5.32
CA CYS A 399 41.81 11.60 5.78
C CYS A 399 41.92 10.52 6.88
N ILE A 400 42.95 9.66 6.83
CA ILE A 400 43.18 8.59 7.83
C ILE A 400 43.32 9.12 9.27
N PRO A 401 44.12 10.16 9.59
CA PRO A 401 44.20 10.65 10.98
C PRO A 401 42.88 11.27 11.47
N MET A 402 42.08 11.87 10.59
CA MET A 402 40.78 12.45 10.96
C MET A 402 39.76 11.37 11.32
N SER A 403 39.68 10.27 10.56
CA SER A 403 38.78 9.16 10.90
C SER A 403 39.19 8.48 12.20
N TYR A 404 40.49 8.30 12.44
CA TYR A 404 41.00 7.69 13.68
C TYR A 404 40.71 8.55 14.91
N PHE A 405 40.81 9.88 14.79
CA PHE A 405 40.45 10.81 15.86
C PHE A 405 38.95 10.75 16.20
N VAL A 406 38.07 10.68 15.20
CA VAL A 406 36.61 10.53 15.42
C VAL A 406 36.29 9.21 16.12
N ILE A 407 36.89 8.10 15.69
CA ILE A 407 36.68 6.77 16.31
C ILE A 407 37.14 6.76 17.77
N ILE A 408 38.30 7.34 18.09
CA ILE A 408 38.78 7.46 19.49
C ILE A 408 37.80 8.27 20.35
N ASN A 409 37.28 9.39 19.84
CA ASN A 409 36.31 10.20 20.60
C ASN A 409 34.99 9.45 20.84
N ILE A 410 34.49 8.69 19.86
CA ILE A 410 33.30 7.84 20.02
C ILE A 410 33.53 6.78 21.10
N ILE A 411 34.69 6.11 21.10
CA ILE A 411 35.06 5.11 22.12
C ILE A 411 35.13 5.75 23.52
N ILE A 412 35.71 6.94 23.65
CA ILE A 412 35.75 7.69 24.93
C ILE A 412 34.34 8.03 25.42
N ILE A 413 33.45 8.50 24.54
CA ILE A 413 32.06 8.79 24.88
C ILE A 413 31.33 7.54 25.36
N ILE A 414 31.49 6.40 24.69
CA ILE A 414 30.90 5.11 25.10
C ILE A 414 31.40 4.68 26.48
N ILE A 415 32.71 4.81 26.75
CA ILE A 415 33.29 4.50 28.07
C ILE A 415 32.71 5.41 29.17
N ILE A 416 32.55 6.71 28.90
CA ILE A 416 31.94 7.66 29.84
C ILE A 416 30.48 7.27 30.13
N ILE A 417 29.69 6.91 29.11
CA ILE A 417 28.30 6.46 29.27
C ILE A 417 28.23 5.20 30.13
N ILE A 418 29.10 4.20 29.89
CA ILE A 418 29.17 2.97 30.69
C ILE A 418 29.50 3.28 32.15
N ILE A 419 30.45 4.18 32.42
CA ILE A 419 30.81 4.61 33.78
C ILE A 419 29.61 5.29 34.47
N ILE A 420 28.88 6.16 33.77
CA ILE A 420 27.67 6.82 34.30
C ILE A 420 26.60 5.78 34.65
N ILE A 421 26.35 4.79 33.79
CA ILE A 421 25.39 3.71 34.05
C ILE A 421 25.78 2.90 35.30
N ILE A 422 27.07 2.55 35.44
CA ILE A 422 27.59 1.84 36.62
C ILE A 422 27.38 2.67 37.90
N ILE A 423 27.65 3.99 37.86
CA ILE A 423 27.43 4.89 38.99
C ILE A 423 25.94 4.95 39.37
N ILE A 424 25.03 5.04 38.39
CA ILE A 424 23.58 5.03 38.62
C ILE A 424 23.14 3.72 39.28
N ILE A 425 23.62 2.57 38.80
CA ILE A 425 23.32 1.25 39.39
C ILE A 425 23.82 1.18 40.85
N ILE A 426 25.03 1.67 41.14
CA ILE A 426 25.56 1.72 42.51
C ILE A 426 24.71 2.62 43.41
N ILE A 427 24.28 3.79 42.92
CA ILE A 427 23.40 4.70 43.67
C ILE A 427 22.05 4.02 43.97
N ILE A 428 21.44 3.33 42.99
CA ILE A 428 20.19 2.58 43.19
C ILE A 428 20.37 1.49 44.26
N ILE A 429 21.47 0.72 44.21
CA ILE A 429 21.78 -0.30 45.22
C ILE A 429 21.94 0.32 46.62
N ILE A 430 22.65 1.46 46.73
CA ILE A 430 22.80 2.17 48.01
C ILE A 430 21.44 2.66 48.54
N ILE A 431 20.58 3.21 47.68
CA ILE A 431 19.22 3.64 48.06
C ILE A 431 18.40 2.44 48.57
N ILE A 432 18.44 1.30 47.87
CA ILE A 432 17.76 0.07 48.31
C ILE A 432 18.27 -0.40 49.68
N ILE A 433 19.59 -0.39 49.90
CA ILE A 433 20.21 -0.76 51.19
C ILE A 433 19.77 0.22 52.30
N ILE A 434 19.75 1.53 52.03
CA ILE A 434 19.28 2.53 53.01
C ILE A 434 17.80 2.29 53.35
N ILE A 435 16.93 2.06 52.35
CA ILE A 435 15.51 1.75 52.58
C ILE A 435 15.36 0.50 53.46
N ILE A 436 16.12 -0.56 53.21
CA ILE A 436 16.11 -1.79 54.03
C ILE A 436 16.55 -1.50 55.48
N ILE A 437 17.61 -0.71 55.68
CA ILE A 437 18.13 -0.36 57.01
C ILE A 437 17.15 0.55 57.77
N THR A 438 16.56 1.56 57.13
CA THR A 438 15.57 2.46 57.74
C THR A 438 14.28 1.70 58.09
N SER A 439 13.84 0.78 57.24
CA SER A 439 12.73 -0.15 57.52
C SER A 439 13.02 -1.04 58.74
N SER A 440 14.28 -1.44 58.92
CA SER A 440 14.74 -2.28 60.04
C SER A 440 14.98 -1.50 61.34
N SER A 441 15.10 -0.17 61.28
CA SER A 441 15.43 0.70 62.43
C SER A 441 14.19 1.29 63.11
N SER A 442 12.98 1.00 62.61
CA SER A 442 11.71 1.53 63.12
C SER A 442 11.14 0.70 64.28
N SER A 443 11.98 0.34 65.25
CA SER A 443 11.53 -0.35 66.48
C SER A 443 12.39 0.01 67.69
N SER A 444 11.78 0.72 68.67
CA SER A 444 12.30 1.17 69.97
C SER A 444 13.33 2.33 69.95
N SER A 445 13.37 3.31 70.86
CA SER A 445 12.43 3.88 71.87
C SER A 445 13.05 5.20 72.42
N SER A 446 12.54 6.03 73.35
CA SER A 446 11.33 6.12 74.20
C SER A 446 11.16 7.58 74.72
N SER A 447 9.99 7.99 75.27
CA SER A 447 9.87 8.88 76.46
C SER A 447 8.39 9.23 76.79
N SER A 448 8.15 9.95 77.89
CA SER A 448 7.02 9.75 78.82
C SER A 448 6.10 10.98 79.07
N SER A 449 5.07 10.78 79.92
CA SER A 449 4.04 11.73 80.43
C SER A 449 2.84 12.01 79.49
N SER A 450 1.58 12.13 79.96
CA SER A 450 0.97 11.83 81.27
C SER A 450 -0.58 11.75 81.21
N SER A 451 -1.17 10.75 81.90
CA SER A 451 -2.50 10.72 82.57
C SER A 451 -3.75 11.48 82.03
N SER A 452 -4.83 10.72 81.80
CA SER A 452 -6.29 11.03 82.05
C SER A 452 -6.96 12.21 81.30
N SER A 453 -8.25 12.19 80.93
CA SER A 453 -9.37 11.23 81.10
C SER A 453 -10.58 11.58 80.20
N SER A 454 -11.56 10.67 80.08
CA SER A 454 -12.96 10.87 79.57
C SER A 454 -13.15 11.31 78.09
N SER A 455 -14.20 10.91 77.35
CA SER A 455 -15.27 9.90 77.53
C SER A 455 -16.07 9.73 76.21
N SER A 456 -16.84 8.63 76.06
CA SER A 456 -17.86 8.37 75.00
C SER A 456 -17.38 8.30 73.53
N SER A 457 -17.92 7.45 72.63
CA SER A 457 -18.96 6.41 72.74
C SER A 457 -18.98 5.49 71.50
N SER A 458 -19.29 4.18 71.70
CA SER A 458 -19.90 3.21 70.74
C SER A 458 -19.41 3.17 69.27
N SER A 459 -18.97 2.03 68.72
CA SER A 459 -19.83 0.84 68.52
C SER A 459 -19.06 -0.43 68.10
N SER A 460 -19.58 -1.61 68.52
CA SER A 460 -19.56 -2.96 67.89
C SER A 460 -18.40 -3.42 66.97
N SER A 461 -17.90 -4.67 67.03
CA SER A 461 -18.10 -5.78 67.99
C SER A 461 -17.20 -6.98 67.63
N SER A 462 -16.60 -7.60 68.65
CA SER A 462 -16.32 -9.05 68.75
C SER A 462 -15.40 -9.77 67.73
N SER A 463 -14.13 -9.88 68.11
CA SER A 463 -13.21 -11.02 67.90
C SER A 463 -13.76 -12.34 68.55
N PRO A 464 -13.08 -13.53 68.54
CA PRO A 464 -11.69 -13.82 68.13
C PRO A 464 -11.40 -15.16 67.40
N SER A 465 -10.11 -15.27 67.04
CA SER A 465 -9.24 -16.41 66.67
C SER A 465 -9.11 -17.53 67.76
N PRO A 466 -8.21 -18.56 67.67
CA PRO A 466 -7.44 -19.15 66.53
C PRO A 466 -7.20 -20.72 66.55
N SER A 467 -6.45 -21.25 65.55
CA SER A 467 -5.53 -22.45 65.59
C SER A 467 -6.09 -23.88 65.22
N PRO A 468 -5.26 -24.96 65.02
CA PRO A 468 -5.25 -25.82 63.79
C PRO A 468 -5.38 -27.36 64.12
N PRO A 469 -4.91 -28.40 63.37
CA PRO A 469 -4.24 -28.53 62.05
C PRO A 469 -4.75 -29.67 61.09
N SER A 470 -3.97 -29.93 60.02
CA SER A 470 -3.95 -30.99 58.96
C SER A 470 -4.29 -32.46 59.36
N PRO A 471 -4.58 -33.45 58.45
CA PRO A 471 -4.03 -33.62 57.06
C PRO A 471 -4.97 -34.20 55.96
N SER A 472 -4.41 -34.51 54.77
CA SER A 472 -5.04 -35.10 53.56
C SER A 472 -5.09 -36.66 53.56
N PRO A 473 -5.92 -37.29 52.71
CA PRO A 473 -5.42 -37.87 51.43
C PRO A 473 -6.43 -37.86 50.23
N SER A 474 -5.98 -38.41 49.09
CA SER A 474 -6.59 -38.33 47.74
C SER A 474 -7.62 -39.48 47.40
N PRO A 475 -7.95 -39.77 46.12
CA PRO A 475 -9.20 -39.39 45.42
C PRO A 475 -10.12 -40.59 45.03
N PRO A 476 -11.20 -40.36 44.26
CA PRO A 476 -11.57 -41.31 43.19
C PRO A 476 -12.02 -40.70 41.84
N LEU A 477 -12.04 -41.55 40.82
CA LEU A 477 -12.34 -41.32 39.39
C LEU A 477 -13.85 -41.46 39.04
N PRO A 478 -14.30 -41.12 37.80
CA PRO A 478 -15.71 -40.88 37.49
C PRO A 478 -16.45 -42.05 36.80
N PRO A 479 -17.78 -41.95 36.62
CA PRO A 479 -18.54 -42.58 35.53
C PRO A 479 -18.83 -41.54 34.41
N SER A 480 -18.44 -41.72 33.15
CA SER A 480 -18.82 -42.73 32.15
C SER A 480 -20.23 -42.56 31.55
N SER A 481 -20.26 -42.31 30.24
CA SER A 481 -21.44 -42.18 29.37
C SER A 481 -21.84 -43.52 28.73
N PRO A 482 -23.11 -43.69 28.31
CA PRO A 482 -23.51 -44.70 27.32
C PRO A 482 -23.80 -44.10 25.93
N SER A 483 -23.41 -44.85 24.90
CA SER A 483 -23.52 -44.52 23.46
C SER A 483 -24.92 -44.81 22.86
N PRO A 484 -25.25 -44.36 21.62
CA PRO A 484 -26.58 -44.52 21.04
C PRO A 484 -26.76 -45.84 20.27
N PRO A 485 -27.99 -46.18 19.84
CA PRO A 485 -28.20 -47.15 18.77
C PRO A 485 -29.07 -46.66 17.59
N SER A 486 -28.57 -46.98 16.39
CA SER A 486 -29.30 -47.45 15.19
C SER A 486 -30.38 -46.59 14.51
N SER A 487 -30.05 -46.15 13.29
CA SER A 487 -30.96 -46.19 12.13
C SER A 487 -30.76 -47.50 11.33
N PRO A 488 -31.76 -47.96 10.57
CA PRO A 488 -31.48 -48.73 9.35
C PRO A 488 -32.41 -48.43 8.15
N SER A 489 -31.79 -48.41 6.95
CA SER A 489 -32.36 -48.77 5.63
C SER A 489 -33.34 -47.84 4.87
N PRO A 490 -32.96 -47.34 3.66
CA PRO A 490 -33.80 -47.40 2.44
C PRO A 490 -33.77 -48.83 1.85
N PRO A 491 -34.64 -49.29 0.90
CA PRO A 491 -35.12 -48.53 -0.26
C PRO A 491 -36.58 -48.78 -0.73
N SER A 492 -37.06 -47.95 -1.67
CA SER A 492 -38.00 -48.39 -2.71
C SER A 492 -37.99 -47.46 -3.93
N SER A 493 -37.47 -47.97 -5.04
CA SER A 493 -37.77 -47.46 -6.37
C SER A 493 -39.12 -48.04 -6.83
N SER A 494 -40.01 -47.19 -7.33
CA SER A 494 -41.17 -47.63 -8.13
C SER A 494 -41.27 -46.77 -9.37
N SER A 495 -41.02 -47.39 -10.51
CA SER A 495 -41.13 -46.79 -11.85
C SER A 495 -42.58 -46.53 -12.23
N ILE A 496 -42.81 -45.37 -12.85
CA ILE A 496 -43.54 -45.23 -14.12
C ILE A 496 -42.68 -44.34 -15.02
#